data_AF-A0AAX2UZ28-F1
#
_entry.id   AF-A0AAX2UZ28-F1
#
_cell.length_a   1.000
_cell.length_b   1.000
_cell.length_c   1.000
_cell.angle_alpha   90.00
_cell.angle_beta   90.00
_cell.angle_gamma   90.00
#
_symmetry.space_group_name_H-M   'P 1'
#
loop_
_entity.id
_entity.type
_entity.pdbx_description
1 polymer ?
#
loop_
_entity_poly.entity_id
_entity_poly.type
_entity_poly.pdbx_seq_one_letter_code
_entity_poly.pdbx_strand_id
1 'polypeptide(L)'
;MSDRIVVTGHRKVRGDAGEFARRVFATFTRPGQEFLIGMAVGWDMACAQACADLGITFHAVLPFKEQPNRWPVPAQRQYHELLAVARTVSIVSDRPSHAAYMERNLVMLGACDGSVW
;
A
#
# COMPACT_ATOMS: atom_id res chain seq x y z
N MET A 1 -15.36 -13.23 8.41
CA MET A 1 -14.85 -11.85 8.57
C MET A 1 -13.44 -11.85 8.02
N SER A 2 -13.13 -10.98 7.07
CA SER A 2 -11.76 -10.84 6.54
C SER A 2 -10.93 -10.07 7.57
N ASP A 3 -9.81 -10.62 8.03
CA ASP A 3 -8.88 -9.96 8.96
C ASP A 3 -8.03 -8.96 8.18
N ARG A 4 -8.33 -7.67 8.30
CA ARG A 4 -7.69 -6.61 7.51
C ARG A 4 -6.55 -5.95 8.27
N ILE A 5 -5.36 -6.02 7.68
CA ILE A 5 -4.15 -5.44 8.26
C ILE A 5 -3.72 -4.21 7.47
N VAL A 6 -3.50 -3.09 8.16
CA VAL A 6 -2.93 -1.87 7.55
C VAL A 6 -1.42 -1.97 7.49
N VAL A 7 -0.87 -1.59 6.33
CA VAL A 7 0.57 -1.41 6.15
C VAL A 7 0.84 -0.02 5.59
N THR A 8 1.67 0.72 6.30
CA THR A 8 2.12 2.07 5.93
C THR A 8 3.48 2.32 6.55
N GLY A 9 4.33 3.12 5.91
CA GLY A 9 5.66 3.36 6.46
C GLY A 9 6.44 4.47 5.76
N HIS A 10 7.74 4.52 6.03
CA HIS A 10 8.59 5.59 5.52
C HIS A 10 8.76 5.53 3.99
N ARG A 11 8.72 6.71 3.37
CA ARG A 11 8.96 6.89 1.91
C ARG A 11 10.42 6.64 1.49
N LYS A 12 11.34 6.68 2.45
CA LYS A 12 12.75 6.35 2.29
C LYS A 12 13.09 5.21 3.22
N VAL A 13 13.14 4.00 2.70
CA VAL A 13 13.64 2.83 3.41
C VAL A 13 15.13 2.72 3.07
N ARG A 14 15.99 2.48 4.07
CA ARG A 14 17.42 2.19 3.84
C ARG A 14 17.57 0.72 3.48
N GLY A 15 18.38 0.41 2.47
CA GLY A 15 18.60 -0.96 1.99
C GLY A 15 17.51 -1.44 1.02
N ASP A 16 17.42 -2.75 0.83
CA ASP A 16 16.43 -3.36 -0.07
C ASP A 16 15.07 -3.50 0.61
N ALA A 17 14.22 -2.49 0.38
CA ALA A 17 12.86 -2.47 0.91
C ALA A 17 12.00 -3.64 0.38
N GLY A 18 12.25 -4.08 -0.85
CA GLY A 18 11.50 -5.16 -1.49
C GLY A 18 11.79 -6.50 -0.85
N GLU A 19 13.08 -6.84 -0.67
CA GLU A 19 13.48 -8.07 0.02
C GLU A 19 12.96 -8.08 1.47
N PHE A 20 13.08 -6.97 2.17
CA PHE A 20 12.60 -6.85 3.55
C PHE A 20 11.08 -7.04 3.62
N ALA A 21 10.31 -6.34 2.77
CA ALA A 21 8.86 -6.49 2.70
C ALA A 21 8.47 -7.94 2.39
N ARG A 22 9.10 -8.57 1.39
CA ARG A 22 8.84 -9.97 1.04
C ARG A 22 9.06 -10.91 2.22
N ARG A 23 10.14 -10.72 2.98
CA ARG A 23 10.42 -11.54 4.17
C ARG A 23 9.40 -11.33 5.29
N VAL A 24 8.97 -10.08 5.52
CA VAL A 24 7.92 -9.76 6.49
C VAL A 24 6.62 -10.48 6.11
N PHE A 25 6.15 -10.30 4.88
CA PHE A 25 4.89 -10.90 4.44
C PHE A 25 4.94 -12.43 4.41
N ALA A 26 6.06 -13.03 3.98
CA ALA A 26 6.23 -14.48 4.02
C ALA A 26 6.21 -15.06 5.43
N THR A 27 6.60 -14.29 6.45
CA THR A 27 6.69 -14.76 7.84
C THR A 27 5.41 -14.51 8.63
N PHE A 28 4.77 -13.35 8.43
CA PHE A 28 3.69 -12.87 9.29
C PHE A 28 2.29 -13.06 8.70
N THR A 29 2.16 -13.29 7.39
CA THR A 29 0.84 -13.44 6.76
C THR A 29 0.22 -14.77 7.13
N ARG A 30 -1.05 -14.71 7.57
CA ARG A 30 -1.87 -15.88 7.87
C ARG A 30 -2.93 -16.08 6.78
N PRO A 31 -3.41 -17.32 6.56
CA PRO A 31 -4.50 -17.56 5.63
C PRO A 31 -5.73 -16.71 5.94
N GLY A 32 -6.28 -16.07 4.91
CA GLY A 32 -7.48 -15.21 5.02
C GLY A 32 -7.21 -13.76 5.42
N GLN A 33 -5.95 -13.37 5.66
CA GLN A 33 -5.60 -11.97 5.85
C GLN A 33 -5.59 -11.19 4.53
N GLU A 34 -6.11 -9.97 4.59
CA GLU A 34 -6.10 -9.02 3.49
C GLU A 34 -5.39 -7.73 3.94
N PHE A 35 -4.66 -7.08 3.04
CA PHE A 35 -3.86 -5.91 3.42
C PHE A 35 -4.42 -4.62 2.83
N LEU A 36 -4.51 -3.58 3.66
CA LEU A 36 -4.78 -2.21 3.21
C LEU A 36 -3.46 -1.48 3.05
N ILE A 37 -3.16 -1.02 1.84
CA ILE A 37 -1.88 -0.39 1.48
C ILE A 37 -2.16 0.93 0.78
N GLY A 38 -1.55 2.04 1.18
CA GLY A 38 -1.86 3.33 0.54
C GLY A 38 -0.84 3.89 -0.44
N MET A 39 -0.03 2.98 -0.99
CA MET A 39 0.66 3.13 -2.26
C MET A 39 1.59 4.34 -2.38
N ALA A 40 2.08 4.89 -1.27
CA ALA A 40 3.17 5.86 -1.33
C ALA A 40 4.47 5.20 -1.85
N VAL A 41 5.28 5.95 -2.60
CA VAL A 41 6.61 5.47 -3.01
C VAL A 41 7.45 5.10 -1.78
N GLY A 42 8.19 3.98 -1.88
CA GLY A 42 8.97 3.43 -0.78
C GLY A 42 8.29 2.19 -0.19
N TRP A 43 8.09 2.18 1.14
CA TRP A 43 7.58 1.02 1.87
C TRP A 43 6.23 0.51 1.37
N ASP A 44 5.23 1.38 1.19
CA ASP A 44 3.90 0.93 0.76
C ASP A 44 3.95 0.19 -0.59
N MET A 45 4.69 0.71 -1.58
CA MET A 45 4.88 0.02 -2.86
C MET A 45 5.68 -1.29 -2.73
N ALA A 46 6.66 -1.35 -1.83
CA ALA A 46 7.40 -2.59 -1.56
C ALA A 46 6.49 -3.67 -0.94
N CYS A 47 5.58 -3.29 -0.04
CA CYS A 47 4.59 -4.18 0.55
C CYS A 47 3.56 -4.66 -0.48
N ALA A 48 3.09 -3.77 -1.36
CA ALA A 48 2.20 -4.15 -2.45
C ALA A 48 2.88 -5.13 -3.42
N GLN A 49 4.15 -4.89 -3.75
CA GLN A 49 4.94 -5.83 -4.55
C GLN A 49 5.09 -7.18 -3.86
N ALA A 50 5.42 -7.21 -2.58
CA ALA A 50 5.50 -8.45 -1.81
C ALA A 50 4.17 -9.21 -1.80
N CYS A 51 3.04 -8.50 -1.69
CA CYS A 51 1.72 -9.12 -1.79
C CYS A 51 1.50 -9.75 -3.16
N ALA A 52 1.80 -9.01 -4.24
CA ALA A 52 1.65 -9.50 -5.61
C ALA A 52 2.53 -10.73 -5.86
N ASP A 53 3.79 -10.71 -5.44
CA ASP A 53 4.75 -11.80 -5.64
C ASP A 53 4.36 -13.08 -4.87
N LEU A 54 3.71 -12.93 -3.72
CA LEU A 54 3.30 -14.03 -2.83
C LEU A 54 1.85 -14.49 -3.04
N GLY A 55 1.11 -13.86 -3.96
CA GLY A 55 -0.32 -14.15 -4.18
C GLY A 55 -1.22 -13.75 -3.00
N ILE A 56 -0.78 -12.79 -2.18
CA ILE A 56 -1.53 -12.27 -1.04
C ILE A 56 -2.47 -11.16 -1.51
N THR A 57 -3.71 -11.18 -1.03
CA THR A 57 -4.69 -10.15 -1.39
C THR A 57 -4.35 -8.82 -0.71
N PHE A 58 -4.33 -7.74 -1.49
CA PHE A 58 -4.28 -6.38 -0.96
C PHE A 58 -5.26 -5.43 -1.65
N HIS A 59 -5.58 -4.34 -0.96
CA HIS A 59 -6.43 -3.24 -1.38
C HIS A 59 -5.61 -1.96 -1.37
N ALA A 60 -5.63 -1.23 -2.49
CA ALA A 60 -4.95 0.05 -2.63
C ALA A 60 -5.86 1.18 -2.15
N VAL A 61 -5.36 2.04 -1.25
CA VAL A 61 -6.08 3.20 -0.71
C VAL A 61 -5.32 4.49 -1.01
N LEU A 62 -5.79 5.23 -2.01
CA LEU A 62 -5.09 6.38 -2.57
C LEU A 62 -5.62 7.68 -1.93
N PRO A 63 -4.74 8.66 -1.64
CA PRO A 63 -5.20 9.97 -1.19
C PRO A 63 -5.91 10.74 -2.32
N PHE A 64 -5.42 10.65 -3.56
CA PHE A 64 -5.97 11.27 -4.77
C PHE A 64 -5.31 10.65 -6.01
N LYS A 65 -5.90 10.85 -7.19
CA LYS A 65 -5.48 10.20 -8.45
C LYS A 65 -4.09 10.62 -8.91
N GLU A 66 -3.73 11.89 -8.75
CA GLU A 66 -2.48 12.51 -9.22
C GLU A 66 -1.27 12.23 -8.31
N GLN A 67 -1.43 11.38 -7.29
CA GLN A 67 -0.36 11.03 -6.35
C GLN A 67 0.99 10.69 -7.03
N PRO A 68 1.04 9.88 -8.13
CA PRO A 68 2.31 9.51 -8.74
C PRO A 68 2.94 10.58 -9.64
N ASN A 69 2.24 11.68 -9.97
CA ASN A 69 2.62 12.60 -11.06
C ASN A 69 4.00 13.24 -10.88
N ARG A 70 4.50 13.34 -9.64
CA ARG A 70 5.80 13.93 -9.33
C ARG A 70 6.93 12.90 -9.19
N TRP A 71 6.64 11.61 -9.34
CA TRP A 71 7.64 10.54 -9.17
C TRP A 71 8.38 10.27 -10.49
N PRO A 72 9.58 9.65 -10.44
CA PRO A 72 10.25 9.18 -11.64
C PRO A 72 9.39 8.17 -12.43
N VAL A 73 9.51 8.16 -13.76
CA VAL A 73 8.75 7.29 -14.67
C VAL A 73 8.77 5.80 -14.26
N PRO A 74 9.91 5.21 -13.83
CA PRO A 74 9.91 3.82 -13.38
C PRO A 74 9.00 3.57 -12.17
N ALA A 75 8.98 4.49 -11.20
CA ALA A 75 8.11 4.40 -10.04
C ALA A 75 6.63 4.57 -10.42
N GLN A 76 6.33 5.46 -11.38
CA GLN A 76 4.98 5.58 -11.90
C GLN A 76 4.53 4.28 -12.58
N ARG A 77 5.39 3.65 -13.38
CA ARG A 77 5.07 2.37 -14.04
C ARG A 77 4.76 1.28 -13.01
N GLN A 78 5.67 1.06 -12.07
CA GLN A 78 5.48 0.06 -11.01
C GLN A 78 4.19 0.32 -10.21
N TYR A 79 3.90 1.58 -9.89
CA TYR A 79 2.66 1.94 -9.20
C TYR A 79 1.41 1.49 -9.97
N HIS A 80 1.34 1.75 -11.28
CA HIS A 80 0.20 1.35 -12.10
C HIS A 80 0.11 -0.18 -12.29
N GLU A 81 1.24 -0.87 -12.42
CA GLU A 81 1.29 -2.34 -12.46
C GLU A 81 0.72 -2.95 -11.18
N LEU A 82 1.08 -2.39 -10.01
CA LEU A 82 0.55 -2.83 -8.72
C LEU A 82 -0.96 -2.51 -8.57
N LEU A 83 -1.42 -1.34 -9.02
CA LEU A 83 -2.86 -1.03 -8.99
C LEU A 83 -3.68 -1.99 -9.85
N ALA A 84 -3.12 -2.50 -10.96
CA ALA A 84 -3.82 -3.44 -11.84
C ALA A 84 -4.06 -4.82 -11.20
N VAL A 85 -3.26 -5.19 -10.20
CA VAL A 85 -3.39 -6.48 -9.47
C VAL A 85 -4.02 -6.32 -8.09
N ALA A 86 -4.31 -5.09 -7.64
CA ALA A 86 -4.99 -4.84 -6.38
C ALA A 86 -6.44 -5.35 -6.43
N ARG A 87 -6.95 -5.93 -5.34
CA ARG A 87 -8.34 -6.39 -5.26
C ARG A 87 -9.34 -5.23 -5.39
N THR A 88 -9.03 -4.10 -4.76
CA THR A 88 -9.76 -2.85 -4.96
C THR A 88 -8.80 -1.67 -4.96
N VAL A 89 -9.21 -0.59 -5.63
CA VAL A 89 -8.56 0.70 -5.60
C VAL A 89 -9.58 1.72 -5.10
N SER A 90 -9.37 2.31 -3.92
CA SER A 90 -10.20 3.39 -3.40
C SER A 90 -9.46 4.72 -3.42
N ILE A 91 -10.15 5.80 -3.75
CA ILE A 91 -9.60 7.15 -3.78
C ILE A 91 -10.36 7.97 -2.74
N VAL A 92 -9.62 8.61 -1.83
CA VAL A 92 -10.22 9.33 -0.70
C VAL A 92 -10.61 10.76 -1.05
N SER A 93 -9.85 11.42 -1.93
CA SER A 93 -10.13 12.78 -2.35
C SER A 93 -9.97 12.97 -3.86
N ASP A 94 -10.87 13.74 -4.45
CA ASP A 94 -10.79 14.14 -5.86
C ASP A 94 -9.71 15.19 -6.13
N ARG A 95 -9.14 15.81 -5.08
CA ARG A 95 -8.18 16.91 -5.23
C ARG A 95 -6.90 16.69 -4.41
N PRO A 96 -5.72 17.00 -4.99
CA PRO A 96 -4.47 16.99 -4.25
C PRO A 96 -4.48 17.97 -3.08
N SER A 97 -4.33 17.47 -1.86
CA SER A 97 -4.17 18.30 -0.66
C SER A 97 -3.35 17.58 0.41
N HIS A 98 -2.79 18.35 1.35
CA HIS A 98 -2.13 17.76 2.52
C HIS A 98 -3.12 16.98 3.39
N ALA A 99 -4.36 17.49 3.51
CA ALA A 99 -5.44 16.84 4.24
C ALA A 99 -5.77 15.46 3.68
N ALA A 100 -5.79 15.30 2.35
CA ALA A 100 -6.09 14.03 1.69
C ALA A 100 -5.12 12.89 2.08
N TYR A 101 -3.85 13.20 2.35
CA TYR A 101 -2.91 12.19 2.85
C TYR A 101 -3.28 11.69 4.25
N MET A 102 -3.72 12.61 5.13
CA MET A 102 -4.13 12.27 6.48
C MET A 102 -5.46 11.53 6.50
N GLU A 103 -6.42 12.01 5.71
CA GLU A 103 -7.73 11.39 5.54
C GLU A 103 -7.59 9.94 5.05
N ARG A 104 -6.70 9.70 4.07
CA ARG A 104 -6.34 8.35 3.62
C ARG A 104 -5.87 7.46 4.76
N ASN A 105 -4.98 7.95 5.61
CA ASN A 105 -4.48 7.17 6.75
C ASN A 105 -5.61 6.84 7.74
N LEU A 106 -6.51 7.80 8.01
CA LEU A 106 -7.67 7.59 8.88
C LEU A 106 -8.65 6.56 8.30
N VAL A 107 -8.93 6.63 6.99
CA VAL A 107 -9.76 5.63 6.29
C VAL A 107 -9.16 4.23 6.41
N MET A 108 -7.85 4.10 6.21
CA MET A 108 -7.15 2.82 6.37
C MET A 108 -7.28 2.28 7.80
N LEU A 109 -7.00 3.10 8.82
CA LEU A 109 -7.05 2.69 10.22
C LEU A 109 -8.47 2.37 10.69
N GLY A 110 -9.48 3.08 10.20
CA GLY A 110 -10.89 2.81 10.51
C GLY A 110 -11.44 1.54 9.85
N ALA A 111 -10.74 1.00 8.85
CA ALA A 111 -11.17 -0.18 8.09
C ALA A 111 -10.37 -1.45 8.41
N CYS A 112 -9.50 -1.42 9.44
CA CYS A 112 -8.58 -2.50 9.79
C CYS A 112 -8.87 -3.12 11.15
N ASP A 113 -8.50 -4.39 11.30
CA ASP A 113 -8.54 -5.15 12.54
C ASP A 113 -7.16 -5.14 13.26
N GLY A 114 -6.11 -4.69 12.57
CA GLY A 114 -4.76 -4.51 13.10
C GLY A 114 -3.85 -3.66 12.18
N SER A 115 -2.73 -3.17 12.72
CA SER A 115 -1.77 -2.31 11.99
C SER A 115 -0.33 -2.79 12.12
N VAL A 116 0.43 -2.76 11.02
CA VAL A 116 1.88 -2.97 10.96
C VAL A 116 2.54 -1.71 10.40
N TRP A 117 3.52 -1.18 11.14
CA TRP A 117 4.26 0.05 10.83
C TRP A 117 5.68 -0.26 10.37
#